data_AF-A0A940M2J4-F1
#
_entry.id   AF-A0A940M2J4-F1
#
_cell.length_a   1.000
_cell.length_b   1.000
_cell.length_c   1.000
_cell.angle_alpha   90.00
_cell.angle_beta   90.00
_cell.angle_gamma   90.00
#
_symmetry.space_group_name_H-M   'P 1'
#
loop_
_entity.id
_entity.type
_entity.pdbx_description
1 polymer ?
#
loop_
_entity_poly.entity_id
_entity_poly.type
_entity_poly.pdbx_seq_one_letter_code
_entity_poly.pdbx_strand_id
1 'polypeptide(L)' 'EYMFHTEETDEVFPHDYALRAGRLYVGDTPGIGVDIDEKLAAKYPYSPKQLPIARLEDGSMWDW' A
#
# COMPACT_ATOMS: atom_id res chain seq x y z
N GLU A 1 -5.69 7.65 -8.04
CA GLU A 1 -6.51 7.16 -6.91
C GLU A 1 -5.63 7.14 -5.67
N TYR A 2 -6.15 7.49 -4.51
CA TYR A 2 -5.46 7.26 -3.23
C TYR A 2 -6.25 6.20 -2.47
N MET A 3 -5.64 5.05 -2.24
CA MET A 3 -6.17 4.01 -1.38
C MET A 3 -5.46 4.12 -0.04
N PHE A 4 -6.23 4.30 1.03
CA PHE A 4 -5.67 4.28 2.37
C PHE A 4 -5.03 2.93 2.65
N HIS A 5 -3.89 2.95 3.32
CA HIS A 5 -3.31 1.74 3.88
C HIS A 5 -4.10 1.30 5.11
N THR A 6 -3.94 0.05 5.50
CA THR A 6 -4.50 -0.43 6.77
C THR A 6 -3.66 0.10 7.92
N GLU A 7 -4.25 0.16 9.12
CA GLU A 7 -3.54 0.59 10.34
C GLU A 7 -2.28 -0.26 10.57
N GLU A 8 -2.33 -1.57 10.32
CA GLU A 8 -1.17 -2.46 10.46
C GLU A 8 -0.06 -2.13 9.45
N THR A 9 -0.42 -1.69 8.25
CA THR A 9 0.56 -1.29 7.24
C THR A 9 1.24 0.02 7.65
N ASP A 10 0.47 0.98 8.17
CA ASP A 10 1.00 2.25 8.68
C ASP A 10 1.89 2.06 9.91
N GLU A 11 1.57 1.09 10.79
CA GLU A 11 2.42 0.72 11.92
C GLU A 11 3.72 0.03 11.49
N VAL A 12 3.66 -0.88 10.51
CA VAL A 12 4.85 -1.61 10.00
C VAL A 12 5.76 -0.68 9.21
N PHE A 13 5.20 0.28 8.48
CA PHE A 13 5.95 1.25 7.68
C PHE A 13 5.73 2.68 8.20
N PRO A 14 6.35 3.07 9.33
CA PRO A 14 6.29 4.45 9.80
C PRO A 14 6.72 5.43 8.72
N HIS A 15 5.95 6.50 8.53
CA HIS A 15 6.19 7.47 7.47
C HIS A 15 5.81 8.89 7.88
N ASP A 16 6.44 9.86 7.22
CA ASP A 16 6.29 11.31 7.50
C ASP A 16 5.44 12.04 6.44
N TYR A 17 4.78 11.30 5.53
CA TYR A 17 3.83 11.92 4.61
C TYR A 17 2.46 12.10 5.27
N ALA A 18 1.70 13.10 4.82
CA ALA A 18 0.33 13.33 5.29
C ALA A 18 -0.61 13.69 4.14
N LEU A 19 -1.82 13.13 4.15
CA LEU A 19 -2.92 13.56 3.29
C LEU A 19 -3.62 14.78 3.92
N ARG A 20 -3.64 15.92 3.23
CA ARG A 20 -4.37 17.13 3.66
C ARG A 20 -5.13 17.73 2.48
N ALA A 21 -6.41 18.03 2.67
CA ALA A 21 -7.26 18.61 1.63
C ALA A 21 -7.16 17.90 0.26
N GLY A 22 -7.11 16.56 0.26
CA GLY A 22 -7.05 15.74 -0.95
C GLY A 22 -5.69 15.69 -1.65
N ARG A 23 -4.61 16.13 -0.99
CA ARG A 23 -3.24 16.10 -1.52
C ARG A 23 -2.28 15.47 -0.53
N LEU A 24 -1.30 14.72 -1.04
CA LEU A 24 -0.21 14.19 -0.25
C LEU A 24 0.89 15.23 -0.12
N TYR A 25 1.38 15.39 1.11
CA TYR A 25 2.49 16.26 1.46
C TYR A 25 3.58 15.36 2.04
N VAL A 26 4.79 15.42 1.47
CA VAL A 26 5.97 14.77 2.04
C VAL A 26 6.43 15.53 3.27
N GLY A 27 6.98 14.81 4.25
CA GLY A 27 7.60 15.39 5.43
C GLY A 27 9.03 15.87 5.19
N ASP A 28 9.66 16.34 6.27
CA ASP A 28 11.02 16.92 6.24
C ASP A 28 12.09 15.94 6.76
N THR A 29 11.70 14.73 7.17
CA THR A 29 12.62 13.69 7.61
C THR A 29 13.64 13.37 6.50
N PRO A 30 14.96 13.44 6.78
CA PRO A 30 15.99 13.16 5.76
C PRO A 30 15.84 11.78 5.12
N GLY A 31 16.07 11.71 3.80
CA GLY A 31 15.86 10.50 3.01
C GLY A 31 14.48 10.49 2.37
N ILE A 32 13.86 9.32 2.26
CA ILE A 32 12.51 9.17 1.66
C ILE A 32 11.36 9.34 2.68
N GLY A 33 11.68 9.56 3.96
CA GLY A 33 10.69 9.78 5.02
C GLY A 33 9.83 8.56 5.36
N VAL A 34 10.34 7.33 5.11
CA VAL A 34 9.69 6.05 5.42
C VAL A 34 10.74 5.10 5.99
N ASP A 35 10.36 4.29 6.98
CA ASP A 35 11.17 3.23 7.57
C ASP A 35 10.35 1.92 7.69
N ILE A 36 10.94 0.85 8.21
CA ILE A 36 10.27 -0.43 8.48
C ILE A 36 10.57 -0.94 9.90
N ASP A 37 9.52 -1.27 10.66
CA ASP A 37 9.67 -2.04 11.90
C ASP A 37 9.73 -3.54 11.59
N GLU A 38 10.95 -4.08 11.44
CA GLU A 38 11.17 -5.50 11.12
C GLU A 38 10.60 -6.46 12.17
N LYS A 39 10.56 -6.07 13.45
CA LYS A 39 10.05 -6.94 14.52
C LYS A 39 8.53 -7.03 14.46
N LEU A 40 7.87 -5.93 14.11
CA LEU A 40 6.43 -5.92 13.87
C LEU A 40 6.09 -6.66 12.58
N ALA A 41 6.82 -6.39 11.50
CA ALA A 41 6.66 -7.03 10.20
C ALA A 41 6.73 -8.57 10.31
N ALA A 42 7.65 -9.09 11.13
CA ALA A 42 7.83 -10.53 11.34
C ALA A 42 6.58 -11.27 11.88
N LYS A 43 5.58 -10.55 12.44
CA LYS A 43 4.32 -11.14 12.88
C LYS A 43 3.35 -11.46 11.73
N TYR A 44 3.60 -10.90 10.54
CA TYR A 44 2.73 -11.01 9.37
C TYR A 44 3.42 -11.83 8.28
N PRO A 45 3.35 -13.19 8.33
CA PRO A 45 3.96 -14.02 7.31
C PRO A 45 3.30 -13.82 5.95
N TYR A 46 4.07 -14.05 4.89
CA TYR A 46 3.59 -13.96 3.51
C TYR A 46 2.30 -14.76 3.28
N SER A 47 1.32 -14.11 2.66
CA SER A 47 0.06 -14.72 2.21
C SER A 47 -0.11 -14.46 0.72
N PRO A 48 -0.17 -15.49 -0.15
CA PRO A 48 -0.34 -15.28 -1.59
C PRO A 48 -1.68 -14.63 -1.89
N LYS A 49 -1.63 -13.55 -2.69
CA LYS A 49 -2.79 -12.84 -3.23
C LYS A 49 -2.59 -12.62 -4.73
N GLN A 50 -3.68 -12.59 -5.50
CA GLN A 50 -3.64 -12.36 -6.94
C GLN A 50 -4.61 -11.24 -7.29
N LEU A 51 -4.23 -10.41 -8.26
CA LEU A 51 -5.15 -9.46 -8.86
C LEU A 51 -6.22 -10.25 -9.65
N PRO A 52 -7.47 -9.75 -9.70
CA PRO A 52 -8.48 -10.30 -10.58
C PRO A 52 -8.06 -10.25 -12.05
N ILE A 53 -8.76 -11.02 -12.87
CA ILE A 53 -8.68 -10.95 -14.34
C ILE A 53 -10.04 -10.53 -14.90
N ALA A 54 -10.04 -9.83 -16.03
CA ALA A 54 -11.26 -9.53 -16.76
C ALA A 54 -11.45 -10.53 -17.92
N ARG A 55 -12.70 -10.91 -18.16
CA ARG A 55 -13.15 -11.66 -19.33
C ARG A 55 -14.40 -11.01 -19.90
N LEU A 56 -14.52 -11.00 -21.22
CA LEU A 56 -15.77 -10.64 -21.90
C LEU A 56 -16.83 -11.73 -21.69
N GLU A 57 -18.09 -11.43 -22.04
CA GLU A 57 -19.20 -12.39 -21.91
C GLU A 57 -18.99 -13.68 -22.72
N ASP A 58 -18.22 -13.62 -23.81
CA ASP A 58 -17.84 -14.79 -24.63
C ASP A 58 -16.66 -15.60 -24.04
N GLY A 59 -16.09 -15.14 -22.92
CA GLY A 59 -14.98 -15.77 -22.22
C GLY A 59 -13.58 -15.33 -22.70
N SER A 60 -13.49 -14.49 -23.73
CA SER A 60 -12.23 -13.90 -24.21
C SER A 60 -11.52 -13.14 -23.08
N MET A 61 -10.20 -13.32 -22.98
CA MET A 61 -9.38 -12.55 -22.07
C MET A 61 -9.46 -11.06 -22.42
N TRP A 62 -9.55 -10.22 -21.40
CA TRP A 62 -9.58 -8.78 -21.57
C TRP A 62 -8.65 -8.07 -20.59
N ASP A 63 -8.46 -6.78 -20.83
CA ASP A 63 -7.72 -5.90 -19.94
C ASP A 63 -8.54 -5.70 -18.65
N TRP A 64 -7.97 -6.11 -17.52
CA TRP A 64 -8.52 -5.86 -16.19
C TRP A 64 -8.22 -4.43 -15.73
#